data_AF-A0A8T6FH32-F1
#
_entry.id   AF-A0A8T6FH32-F1
#
_cell.length_a   1.000
_cell.length_b   1.000
_cell.length_c   1.000
_cell.angle_alpha   90.00
_cell.angle_beta   90.00
_cell.angle_gamma   90.00
#
_symmetry.space_group_name_H-M   'P 1'
#
loop_
_entity.id
_entity.type
_entity.pdbx_description
1 polymer ?
#
loop_
_entity_poly.entity_id
_entity_poly.type
_entity_poly.pdbx_seq_one_letter_code
_entity_poly.pdbx_strand_id
1 'polypeptide(L)'
;MTAAQVALERIPEPHIHTAGETCPMCAQPIPNEKAKEIRARMEAQQRRANEDANARADERIAAERGRLREETDKAIAKARAVNETRVEAARGQGRQEAEAALQEKVAAAQKAKTEAERAAVQKVAQADKRKQQALAQLQALKAEQQEHLDARVQEVRGALEKEHAAALANERAESDKDKRKLTAELVKLQRQVEKQRADELGEGAEVNLFDALKEEFPTDNIRRIPKGVSGADILQTVMNNGQDCGTIIYDSKNTGAWRNSYVGKLIRDQTASKADHAVLSTLKFPAGAAQLEVRDGVVVVNPARAVAIAGIIRRHLLTVHTLRLSKTERTEKMAALYHFIMSARCTHLLGRIDSGADELLDLQEAEKRAHDSHWKKQGTLLRSMQKAKSELDVEIDSIICPRDDVA
;
A
#
# COMPACT_ATOMS: atom_id res chain seq x y z
N MET A 1 -121.43 -28.41 72.78
CA MET A 1 -121.91 -28.27 74.18
C MET A 1 -121.43 -26.92 74.67
N THR A 2 -122.24 -25.94 75.06
CA THR A 2 -123.70 -25.86 75.28
C THR A 2 -124.05 -24.37 75.34
N ALA A 3 -125.20 -24.00 74.79
CA ALA A 3 -125.77 -22.65 74.84
C ALA A 3 -126.29 -22.29 76.25
N ALA A 4 -126.41 -20.99 76.55
CA ALA A 4 -127.47 -20.46 77.42
C ALA A 4 -127.65 -18.93 77.24
N GLN A 5 -128.76 -18.58 76.58
CA GLN A 5 -129.62 -17.38 76.74
C GLN A 5 -130.08 -17.24 78.22
N VAL A 6 -130.62 -16.16 78.79
CA VAL A 6 -131.28 -14.88 78.39
C VAL A 6 -131.50 -14.10 79.71
N ALA A 7 -131.63 -12.77 79.67
CA ALA A 7 -132.64 -12.03 80.46
C ALA A 7 -132.68 -10.52 80.11
N LEU A 8 -133.86 -10.05 79.67
CA LEU A 8 -134.34 -8.65 79.75
C LEU A 8 -134.63 -8.32 81.24
N GLU A 9 -134.75 -7.08 81.74
CA GLU A 9 -135.57 -5.95 81.29
C GLU A 9 -135.39 -4.77 82.28
N ARG A 10 -135.53 -3.51 81.82
CA ARG A 10 -136.29 -2.38 82.44
C ARG A 10 -135.84 -1.01 81.92
N ILE A 11 -136.81 -0.15 81.61
CA ILE A 11 -136.68 1.29 81.30
C ILE A 11 -137.34 2.09 82.45
N PRO A 12 -136.83 3.28 82.78
CA PRO A 12 -137.74 4.42 82.98
C PRO A 12 -137.28 5.75 82.33
N GLU A 13 -138.24 6.35 81.60
CA GLU A 13 -138.61 7.78 81.39
C GLU A 13 -137.64 8.86 80.83
N PRO A 14 -138.18 9.82 80.03
CA PRO A 14 -137.41 10.63 79.09
C PRO A 14 -136.84 11.92 79.69
N HIS A 15 -135.62 12.30 79.29
CA HIS A 15 -135.08 13.64 79.50
C HIS A 15 -134.18 14.06 78.33
N ILE A 16 -134.21 15.37 78.08
CA ILE A 16 -133.92 16.07 76.81
C ILE A 16 -132.46 15.92 76.34
N HIS A 17 -132.29 15.66 75.04
CA HIS A 17 -131.01 15.39 74.36
C HIS A 17 -130.20 16.64 74.01
N THR A 18 -128.86 16.50 73.99
CA THR A 18 -127.98 17.19 73.03
C THR A 18 -126.81 16.29 72.62
N ALA A 19 -126.42 16.36 71.33
CA ALA A 19 -125.89 15.25 70.53
C ALA A 19 -124.37 15.23 70.28
N GLY A 20 -123.81 14.06 69.95
CA GLY A 20 -122.55 13.90 69.19
C GLY A 20 -121.74 12.63 69.47
N GLU A 21 -121.74 11.68 68.51
CA GLU A 21 -121.00 10.39 68.45
C GLU A 21 -121.48 9.24 69.36
N THR A 22 -121.89 8.14 68.72
CA THR A 22 -122.39 6.92 69.36
C THR A 22 -121.33 5.81 69.38
N CYS A 23 -121.31 5.02 70.45
CA CYS A 23 -120.40 3.87 70.56
C CYS A 23 -120.68 2.83 69.46
N PRO A 24 -119.69 2.42 68.64
CA PRO A 24 -119.88 1.46 67.55
C PRO A 24 -120.19 0.01 68.00
N MET A 25 -120.25 -0.26 69.30
CA MET A 25 -120.62 -1.56 69.88
C MET A 25 -121.96 -1.56 70.62
N CYS A 26 -122.49 -0.41 71.08
CA CYS A 26 -123.75 -0.35 71.85
C CYS A 26 -124.65 0.87 71.56
N ALA A 27 -124.30 1.70 70.57
CA ALA A 27 -125.09 2.81 70.03
C ALA A 27 -125.51 3.93 71.02
N GLN A 28 -124.98 3.95 72.24
CA GLN A 28 -125.21 5.06 73.19
C GLN A 28 -124.32 6.29 72.89
N PRO A 29 -124.81 7.53 73.14
CA PRO A 29 -124.00 8.75 72.98
C PRO A 29 -122.88 8.81 74.03
N ILE A 30 -121.65 9.10 73.58
CA ILE A 30 -120.47 9.14 74.45
C ILE A 30 -120.28 10.57 75.00
N PRO A 31 -120.19 10.78 76.33
CA PRO A 31 -119.84 12.08 76.89
C PRO A 31 -118.47 12.57 76.37
N ASN A 32 -118.37 13.85 75.97
CA ASN A 32 -117.22 14.44 75.26
C ASN A 32 -115.83 14.19 75.89
N GLU A 33 -115.75 14.08 77.22
CA GLU A 33 -114.52 13.74 77.96
C GLU A 33 -114.05 12.30 77.69
N LYS A 34 -114.96 11.32 77.71
CA LYS A 34 -114.65 9.90 77.46
C LYS A 34 -114.29 9.65 75.98
N ALA A 35 -114.85 10.44 75.06
CA ALA A 35 -114.50 10.35 73.64
C ALA A 35 -113.04 10.78 73.35
N LYS A 36 -112.50 11.76 74.09
CA LYS A 36 -111.07 12.15 73.99
C LYS A 36 -110.13 11.04 74.50
N GLU A 37 -110.48 10.39 75.61
CA GLU A 37 -109.70 9.30 76.19
C GLU A 37 -109.67 8.06 75.27
N ILE A 38 -110.82 7.70 74.68
CA ILE A 38 -110.91 6.59 73.71
C ILE A 38 -110.08 6.90 72.45
N ARG A 39 -110.15 8.13 71.91
CA ARG A 39 -109.32 8.56 70.77
C ARG A 39 -107.82 8.49 71.08
N ALA A 40 -107.39 9.01 72.23
CA ALA A 40 -105.99 8.96 72.65
C ALA A 40 -105.48 7.50 72.81
N ARG A 41 -106.32 6.60 73.34
CA ARG A 41 -106.00 5.17 73.47
C ARG A 41 -105.91 4.48 72.11
N MET A 42 -106.84 4.76 71.19
CA MET A 42 -106.82 4.23 69.82
C MET A 42 -105.61 4.74 69.04
N GLU A 43 -105.26 6.02 69.14
CA GLU A 43 -104.06 6.59 68.51
C GLU A 43 -102.77 6.02 69.12
N ALA A 44 -102.70 5.82 70.44
CA ALA A 44 -101.57 5.17 71.09
C ALA A 44 -101.44 3.70 70.66
N GLN A 45 -102.55 2.98 70.54
CA GLN A 45 -102.58 1.61 70.05
C GLN A 45 -102.17 1.54 68.57
N GLN A 46 -102.64 2.47 67.74
CA GLN A 46 -102.26 2.57 66.32
C GLN A 46 -100.79 2.94 66.15
N ARG A 47 -100.24 3.87 66.96
CA ARG A 47 -98.81 4.20 66.96
C ARG A 47 -97.95 2.99 67.31
N ARG A 48 -98.28 2.27 68.38
CA ARG A 48 -97.59 1.03 68.77
C ARG A 48 -97.68 -0.03 67.67
N ALA A 49 -98.85 -0.22 67.08
CA ALA A 49 -99.03 -1.17 65.98
C ALA A 49 -98.20 -0.79 64.73
N ASN A 50 -98.11 0.51 64.41
CA ASN A 50 -97.29 1.01 63.31
C ASN A 50 -95.79 0.89 63.62
N GLU A 51 -95.35 1.20 64.84
CA GLU A 51 -93.96 1.02 65.28
C GLU A 51 -93.53 -0.45 65.23
N ASP A 52 -94.37 -1.35 65.74
CA ASP A 52 -94.15 -2.80 65.67
C ASP A 52 -94.14 -3.30 64.21
N ALA A 53 -95.01 -2.77 63.35
CA ALA A 53 -95.04 -3.11 61.93
C ALA A 53 -93.78 -2.62 61.20
N ASN A 54 -93.32 -1.40 61.49
CA ASN A 54 -92.10 -0.83 60.93
C ASN A 54 -90.85 -1.59 61.41
N ALA A 55 -90.74 -1.91 62.69
CA ALA A 55 -89.64 -2.70 63.23
C ALA A 55 -89.55 -4.09 62.57
N ARG A 56 -90.69 -4.77 62.39
CA ARG A 56 -90.75 -6.05 61.66
C ARG A 56 -90.39 -5.90 60.18
N ALA A 57 -90.77 -4.78 59.54
CA ALA A 57 -90.40 -4.51 58.16
C ALA A 57 -88.88 -4.25 58.02
N ASP A 58 -88.29 -3.49 58.93
CA ASP A 58 -86.86 -3.21 58.98
C ASP A 58 -86.02 -4.47 59.24
N GLU A 59 -86.45 -5.33 60.17
CA GLU A 59 -85.82 -6.64 60.41
C GLU A 59 -85.87 -7.54 59.17
N ARG A 60 -87.01 -7.57 58.46
CA ARG A 60 -87.15 -8.33 57.21
C ARG A 60 -86.23 -7.79 56.11
N ILE A 61 -86.17 -6.47 55.93
CA ILE A 61 -85.29 -5.83 54.95
C ILE A 61 -83.81 -6.07 55.29
N ALA A 62 -83.44 -6.00 56.58
CA ALA A 62 -82.09 -6.30 57.03
C ALA A 62 -81.70 -7.75 56.77
N ALA A 63 -82.59 -8.71 57.06
CA ALA A 63 -82.39 -10.12 56.78
C ALA A 63 -82.27 -10.40 55.27
N GLU A 64 -83.12 -9.80 54.45
CA GLU A 64 -83.10 -9.95 53.00
C GLU A 64 -81.84 -9.33 52.37
N ARG A 65 -81.42 -8.15 52.84
CA ARG A 65 -80.13 -7.53 52.48
C ARG A 65 -78.95 -8.40 52.89
N GLY A 66 -78.99 -9.04 54.06
CA GLY A 66 -77.96 -9.97 54.53
C GLY A 66 -77.84 -11.19 53.62
N ARG A 67 -78.98 -11.82 53.27
CA ARG A 67 -79.01 -12.96 52.34
C ARG A 67 -78.50 -12.59 50.96
N LEU A 68 -78.96 -11.45 50.42
CA LEU A 68 -78.53 -10.98 49.10
C LEU A 68 -77.01 -10.70 49.07
N ARG A 69 -76.47 -10.08 50.12
CA ARG A 69 -75.01 -9.86 50.25
C ARG A 69 -74.24 -11.18 50.24
N GLU A 70 -74.66 -12.15 51.04
CA GLU A 70 -74.01 -13.46 51.11
C GLU A 70 -74.07 -14.20 49.76
N GLU A 71 -75.20 -14.13 49.06
CA GLU A 71 -75.35 -14.71 47.72
C GLU A 71 -74.47 -13.99 46.69
N THR A 72 -74.39 -12.66 46.73
CA THR A 72 -73.50 -11.89 45.85
C THR A 72 -72.01 -12.16 46.14
N ASP A 73 -71.61 -12.29 47.39
CA ASP A 73 -70.23 -12.59 47.78
C ASP A 73 -69.83 -14.00 47.32
N LYS A 74 -70.73 -14.98 47.47
CA LYS A 74 -70.54 -16.34 46.94
C LYS A 74 -70.44 -16.33 45.41
N ALA A 75 -71.27 -15.56 44.72
CA ALA A 75 -71.23 -15.44 43.26
C ALA A 75 -69.92 -14.79 42.78
N ILE A 76 -69.46 -13.73 43.44
CA ILE A 76 -68.20 -13.05 43.13
C ILE A 76 -67.00 -13.98 43.39
N ALA A 77 -66.99 -14.69 44.52
CA ALA A 77 -65.93 -15.64 44.83
C ALA A 77 -65.84 -16.76 43.78
N LYS A 78 -66.98 -17.31 43.36
CA LYS A 78 -67.05 -18.31 42.29
C LYS A 78 -66.57 -17.76 40.95
N ALA A 79 -66.99 -16.54 40.59
CA ALA A 79 -66.55 -15.88 39.35
C ALA A 79 -65.04 -15.60 39.35
N ARG A 80 -64.45 -15.21 40.48
CA ARG A 80 -63.01 -15.01 40.63
C ARG A 80 -62.23 -16.30 40.46
N ALA A 81 -62.65 -17.39 41.10
CA ALA A 81 -62.00 -18.70 40.96
C ALA A 81 -62.06 -19.23 39.50
N VAL A 82 -63.19 -19.05 38.81
CA VAL A 82 -63.32 -19.41 37.39
C VAL A 82 -62.44 -18.52 36.51
N ASN A 83 -62.35 -17.22 36.78
CA ASN A 83 -61.47 -16.33 36.01
C ASN A 83 -59.99 -16.65 36.23
N GLU A 84 -59.57 -16.96 37.47
CA GLU A 84 -58.20 -17.33 37.78
C GLU A 84 -57.76 -18.60 37.05
N THR A 85 -58.59 -19.63 37.07
CA THR A 85 -58.34 -20.88 36.31
C THR A 85 -58.31 -20.65 34.81
N ARG A 86 -59.19 -19.81 34.25
CA ARG A 86 -59.17 -19.45 32.82
C ARG A 86 -57.92 -18.66 32.44
N VAL A 87 -57.47 -17.73 33.28
CA VAL A 87 -56.25 -16.94 33.04
C VAL A 87 -55.03 -17.85 33.06
N GLU A 88 -54.95 -18.79 34.00
CA GLU A 88 -53.81 -19.69 34.09
C GLU A 88 -53.79 -20.70 32.93
N ALA A 89 -54.95 -21.21 32.50
CA ALA A 89 -55.06 -22.04 31.30
C ALA A 89 -54.63 -21.27 30.03
N ALA A 90 -55.10 -20.03 29.86
CA ALA A 90 -54.72 -19.19 28.73
C ALA A 90 -53.22 -18.84 28.72
N ARG A 91 -52.63 -18.60 29.91
CA ARG A 91 -51.19 -18.41 30.06
C ARG A 91 -50.40 -19.68 29.73
N GLY A 92 -50.87 -20.84 30.15
CA GLY A 92 -50.26 -22.14 29.84
C GLY A 92 -50.25 -22.40 28.34
N GLN A 93 -51.38 -22.21 27.66
CA GLN A 93 -51.49 -22.34 26.21
C GLN A 93 -50.60 -21.34 25.48
N GLY A 94 -50.62 -20.07 25.87
CA GLY A 94 -49.77 -19.03 25.28
C GLY A 94 -48.27 -19.33 25.45
N ARG A 95 -47.85 -19.91 26.58
CA ARG A 95 -46.45 -20.35 26.76
C ARG A 95 -46.10 -21.51 25.85
N GLN A 96 -46.96 -22.52 25.73
CA GLN A 96 -46.72 -23.67 24.85
C GLN A 96 -46.65 -23.26 23.38
N GLU A 97 -47.54 -22.39 22.92
CA GLU A 97 -47.52 -21.85 21.55
C GLU A 97 -46.26 -21.01 21.30
N ALA A 98 -45.88 -20.15 22.25
CA ALA A 98 -44.65 -19.35 22.14
C ALA A 98 -43.39 -20.23 22.11
N GLU A 99 -43.35 -21.29 22.92
CA GLU A 99 -42.22 -22.24 22.96
C GLU A 99 -42.14 -23.05 21.66
N ALA A 100 -43.27 -23.55 21.15
CA ALA A 100 -43.32 -24.24 19.86
C ALA A 100 -42.87 -23.34 18.70
N ALA A 101 -43.36 -22.09 18.65
CA ALA A 101 -42.95 -21.12 17.64
C ALA A 101 -41.46 -20.75 17.75
N LEU A 102 -40.91 -20.67 18.96
CA LEU A 102 -39.48 -20.43 19.17
C LEU A 102 -38.64 -21.63 18.71
N GLN A 103 -39.05 -22.86 19.05
CA GLN A 103 -38.36 -24.08 18.62
C GLN A 103 -38.34 -24.20 17.08
N GLU A 104 -39.46 -23.89 16.41
CA GLU A 104 -39.52 -23.87 14.95
C GLU A 104 -38.56 -22.84 14.34
N LYS A 105 -38.56 -21.60 14.87
CA LYS A 105 -37.64 -20.55 14.41
C LYS A 105 -36.17 -20.91 14.62
N VAL A 106 -35.83 -21.50 15.77
CA VAL A 106 -34.46 -21.96 16.06
C VAL A 106 -34.07 -23.09 15.11
N ALA A 107 -34.94 -24.07 14.87
CA ALA A 107 -34.68 -25.16 13.93
C ALA A 107 -34.49 -24.65 12.49
N ALA A 108 -35.32 -23.70 12.05
CA ALA A 108 -35.18 -23.06 10.74
C ALA A 108 -33.86 -22.27 10.61
N ALA A 109 -33.51 -21.49 11.63
CA ALA A 109 -32.24 -20.75 11.67
C ALA A 109 -31.03 -21.68 11.66
N GLN A 110 -31.08 -22.79 12.41
CA GLN A 110 -30.01 -23.80 12.44
C GLN A 110 -29.82 -24.44 11.06
N LYS A 111 -30.92 -24.84 10.38
CA LYS A 111 -30.87 -25.38 9.02
C LYS A 111 -30.27 -24.37 8.04
N ALA A 112 -30.76 -23.14 8.03
CA ALA A 112 -30.25 -22.07 7.17
C ALA A 112 -28.76 -21.81 7.40
N LYS A 113 -28.30 -21.81 8.67
CA LYS A 113 -26.88 -21.69 9.01
C LYS A 113 -26.05 -22.84 8.43
N THR A 114 -26.49 -24.09 8.61
CA THR A 114 -25.76 -25.26 8.08
C THR A 114 -25.69 -25.29 6.55
N GLU A 115 -26.76 -24.85 5.87
CA GLU A 115 -26.78 -24.74 4.42
C GLU A 115 -25.85 -23.62 3.93
N ALA A 116 -25.84 -22.47 4.60
CA ALA A 116 -24.92 -21.38 4.32
C ALA A 116 -23.45 -21.79 4.54
N GLU A 117 -23.15 -22.50 5.63
CA GLU A 117 -21.81 -23.03 5.90
C GLU A 117 -21.37 -24.03 4.82
N ARG A 118 -22.24 -24.97 4.42
CA ARG A 118 -21.95 -25.92 3.32
C ARG A 118 -21.70 -25.19 1.99
N ALA A 119 -22.52 -24.21 1.65
CA ALA A 119 -22.34 -23.41 0.44
C ALA A 119 -21.03 -22.60 0.47
N ALA A 120 -20.66 -22.04 1.63
CA ALA A 120 -19.40 -21.33 1.81
C ALA A 120 -18.19 -22.27 1.62
N VAL A 121 -18.20 -23.45 2.24
CA VAL A 121 -17.14 -24.46 2.11
C VAL A 121 -16.99 -24.92 0.64
N GLN A 122 -18.10 -25.14 -0.07
CA GLN A 122 -18.05 -25.49 -1.50
C GLN A 122 -17.46 -24.38 -2.36
N LYS A 123 -17.82 -23.11 -2.10
CA LYS A 123 -17.23 -21.95 -2.82
C LYS A 123 -15.73 -21.82 -2.57
N VAL A 124 -15.29 -22.02 -1.34
CA VAL A 124 -13.86 -22.00 -0.99
C VAL A 124 -13.11 -23.13 -1.71
N ALA A 125 -13.62 -24.36 -1.65
CA ALA A 125 -13.01 -25.50 -2.34
C ALA A 125 -12.93 -25.29 -3.87
N GLN A 126 -13.97 -24.68 -4.47
CA GLN A 126 -13.96 -24.35 -5.90
C GLN A 126 -12.95 -23.23 -6.23
N ALA A 127 -12.83 -22.23 -5.36
CA ALA A 127 -11.85 -21.16 -5.51
C ALA A 127 -10.41 -21.69 -5.39
N ASP A 128 -10.15 -22.58 -4.45
CA ASP A 128 -8.85 -23.23 -4.27
C ASP A 128 -8.48 -24.09 -5.49
N LYS A 129 -9.42 -24.86 -6.03
CA LYS A 129 -9.21 -25.64 -7.26
C LYS A 129 -8.87 -24.73 -8.45
N ARG A 130 -9.59 -23.61 -8.62
CA ARG A 130 -9.30 -22.61 -9.67
C ARG A 130 -7.92 -21.98 -9.48
N LYS A 131 -7.54 -21.66 -8.25
CA LYS A 131 -6.22 -21.11 -7.91
C LYS A 131 -5.10 -22.11 -8.25
N GLN A 132 -5.27 -23.38 -7.91
CA GLN A 132 -4.31 -24.43 -8.26
C GLN A 132 -4.16 -24.60 -9.78
N GLN A 133 -5.28 -24.59 -10.51
CA GLN A 133 -5.26 -24.65 -11.98
C GLN A 133 -4.56 -23.45 -12.60
N ALA A 134 -4.84 -22.23 -12.11
CA ALA A 134 -4.18 -21.01 -12.59
C ALA A 134 -2.67 -21.01 -12.30
N LEU A 135 -2.26 -21.49 -11.12
CA LEU A 135 -0.84 -21.64 -10.78
C LEU A 135 -0.13 -22.64 -11.69
N ALA A 136 -0.76 -23.79 -11.96
CA ALA A 136 -0.22 -24.79 -12.88
C ALA A 136 -0.08 -24.25 -14.31
N GLN A 137 -1.09 -23.52 -14.82
CA GLN A 137 -1.02 -22.86 -16.12
C GLN A 137 0.09 -21.82 -16.19
N LEU A 138 0.26 -21.02 -15.14
CA LEU A 138 1.31 -20.01 -15.07
C LEU A 138 2.71 -20.62 -15.01
N GLN A 139 2.88 -21.76 -14.33
CA GLN A 139 4.12 -22.51 -14.34
C GLN A 139 4.43 -23.10 -15.72
N ALA A 140 3.43 -23.67 -16.40
CA ALA A 140 3.59 -24.20 -17.76
C ALA A 140 3.98 -23.09 -18.75
N LEU A 141 3.30 -21.94 -18.72
CA LEU A 141 3.61 -20.80 -19.58
C LEU A 141 5.03 -20.25 -19.33
N LYS A 142 5.46 -20.20 -18.06
CA LYS A 142 6.82 -19.79 -17.72
C LYS A 142 7.88 -20.77 -18.24
N ALA A 143 7.60 -22.08 -18.15
CA ALA A 143 8.51 -23.10 -18.67
C ALA A 143 8.64 -22.99 -20.21
N GLU A 144 7.53 -22.82 -20.91
CA GLU A 144 7.51 -22.62 -22.37
C GLU A 144 8.23 -21.33 -22.78
N GLN A 145 8.01 -20.22 -22.07
CA GLN A 145 8.75 -18.98 -22.31
C GLN A 145 10.25 -19.14 -22.07
N GLN A 146 10.65 -19.86 -21.02
CA GLN A 146 12.06 -20.10 -20.72
C GLN A 146 12.71 -20.94 -21.83
N GLU A 147 12.06 -22.01 -22.28
CA GLU A 147 12.55 -22.85 -23.38
C GLU A 147 12.69 -22.03 -24.68
N HIS A 148 11.72 -21.18 -25.00
CA HIS A 148 11.79 -20.31 -26.17
C HIS A 148 12.91 -19.26 -26.05
N LEU A 149 13.15 -18.70 -24.86
CA LEU A 149 14.25 -17.77 -24.62
C LEU A 149 15.60 -18.49 -24.75
N ASP A 150 15.75 -19.67 -24.17
CA ASP A 150 16.97 -20.46 -24.23
C ASP A 150 17.29 -20.87 -25.68
N ALA A 151 16.28 -21.27 -26.47
CA ALA A 151 16.44 -21.53 -27.89
C ALA A 151 16.92 -20.30 -28.66
N ARG A 152 16.32 -19.12 -28.41
CA ARG A 152 16.72 -17.86 -29.06
C ARG A 152 18.13 -17.42 -28.66
N VAL A 153 18.53 -17.63 -27.41
CA VAL A 153 19.89 -17.34 -26.94
C VAL A 153 20.91 -18.25 -27.64
N GLN A 154 20.60 -19.53 -27.78
CA GLN A 154 21.48 -20.47 -28.50
C GLN A 154 21.61 -20.12 -29.99
N GLU A 155 20.51 -19.73 -30.64
CA GLU A 155 20.53 -19.29 -32.03
C GLU A 155 21.41 -18.04 -32.22
N VAL A 156 21.22 -17.02 -31.38
CA VAL A 156 22.01 -15.77 -31.41
C VAL A 156 23.48 -16.05 -31.12
N ARG A 157 23.79 -16.90 -30.14
CA ARG A 157 25.17 -17.30 -29.84
C ARG A 157 25.82 -18.01 -31.03
N GLY A 158 25.13 -18.97 -31.64
CA GLY A 158 25.65 -19.70 -32.79
C GLY A 158 25.85 -18.79 -34.02
N ALA A 159 24.98 -17.80 -34.23
CA ALA A 159 25.16 -16.79 -35.27
C ALA A 159 26.37 -15.90 -34.99
N LEU A 160 26.50 -15.41 -33.75
CA LEU A 160 27.61 -14.55 -33.33
C LEU A 160 28.96 -15.28 -33.40
N GLU A 161 29.03 -16.55 -33.01
CA GLU A 161 30.24 -17.37 -33.12
C GLU A 161 30.68 -17.55 -34.58
N LYS A 162 29.73 -17.78 -35.50
CA LYS A 162 30.02 -17.87 -36.94
C LYS A 162 30.50 -16.54 -37.50
N GLU A 163 29.84 -15.44 -37.14
CA GLU A 163 30.23 -14.10 -37.58
C GLU A 163 31.61 -13.71 -37.04
N HIS A 164 31.88 -14.00 -35.77
CA HIS A 164 33.18 -13.75 -35.15
C HIS A 164 34.29 -14.62 -35.77
N ALA A 165 34.02 -15.90 -36.06
CA ALA A 165 34.97 -16.76 -36.76
C ALA A 165 35.27 -16.26 -38.18
N ALA A 166 34.24 -15.78 -38.91
CA ALA A 166 34.42 -15.18 -40.23
C ALA A 166 35.21 -13.87 -40.16
N ALA A 167 34.92 -13.01 -39.19
CA ALA A 167 35.65 -11.76 -38.97
C ALA A 167 37.13 -12.01 -38.66
N LEU A 168 37.44 -12.94 -37.75
CA LEU A 168 38.81 -13.33 -37.43
C LEU A 168 39.56 -13.94 -38.64
N ALA A 169 38.86 -14.74 -39.45
CA ALA A 169 39.46 -15.30 -40.67
C ALA A 169 39.79 -14.20 -41.69
N ASN A 170 38.90 -13.22 -41.85
CA ASN A 170 39.11 -12.09 -42.75
C ASN A 170 40.23 -11.17 -42.24
N GLU A 171 40.27 -10.89 -40.94
CA GLU A 171 41.32 -10.09 -40.30
C GLU A 171 42.70 -10.75 -40.41
N ARG A 172 42.79 -12.08 -40.27
CA ARG A 172 44.02 -12.84 -40.51
C ARG A 172 44.45 -12.76 -41.97
N ALA A 173 43.51 -12.89 -42.92
CA ALA A 173 43.80 -12.78 -44.34
C ALA A 173 44.30 -11.39 -44.74
N GLU A 174 43.69 -10.32 -44.21
CA GLU A 174 44.17 -8.94 -44.41
C GLU A 174 45.53 -8.71 -43.72
N SER A 175 45.70 -9.16 -42.48
CA SER A 175 46.99 -9.09 -41.77
C SER A 175 48.11 -9.81 -42.51
N ASP A 176 47.84 -10.94 -43.17
CA ASP A 176 48.84 -11.67 -43.95
C ASP A 176 49.15 -10.97 -45.29
N LYS A 177 48.16 -10.31 -45.91
CA LYS A 177 48.41 -9.43 -47.07
C LYS A 177 49.26 -8.24 -46.67
N ASP A 178 48.94 -7.61 -45.54
CA ASP A 178 49.65 -6.45 -45.02
C ASP A 178 51.06 -6.82 -44.57
N LYS A 179 51.27 -7.97 -43.91
CA LYS A 179 52.62 -8.49 -43.63
C LYS A 179 53.43 -8.70 -44.91
N ARG A 180 52.83 -9.21 -45.98
CA ARG A 180 53.54 -9.38 -47.27
C ARG A 180 53.89 -8.03 -47.91
N LYS A 181 52.97 -7.06 -47.88
CA LYS A 181 53.23 -5.68 -48.34
C LYS A 181 54.29 -5.00 -47.50
N LEU A 182 54.17 -5.04 -46.17
CA LEU A 182 55.13 -4.49 -45.21
C LEU A 182 56.50 -5.18 -45.30
N THR A 183 56.57 -6.48 -45.61
CA THR A 183 57.86 -7.16 -45.84
C THR A 183 58.49 -6.70 -47.16
N ALA A 184 57.69 -6.50 -48.20
CA ALA A 184 58.16 -5.93 -49.47
C ALA A 184 58.54 -4.44 -49.36
N GLU A 185 57.84 -3.69 -48.51
CA GLU A 185 58.15 -2.30 -48.16
C GLU A 185 59.34 -2.21 -47.21
N LEU A 186 59.55 -3.14 -46.27
CA LEU A 186 60.73 -3.19 -45.41
C LEU A 186 62.00 -3.42 -46.22
N VAL A 187 61.97 -4.26 -47.26
CA VAL A 187 63.11 -4.42 -48.19
C VAL A 187 63.38 -3.12 -48.97
N LYS A 188 62.37 -2.27 -49.20
CA LYS A 188 62.50 -0.95 -49.84
C LYS A 188 62.91 0.16 -48.86
N LEU A 189 62.37 0.18 -47.64
CA LEU A 189 62.66 1.12 -46.57
C LEU A 189 64.02 0.86 -45.90
N GLN A 190 64.53 -0.37 -45.92
CA GLN A 190 65.88 -0.68 -45.43
C GLN A 190 66.98 0.00 -46.28
N ARG A 191 66.63 0.54 -47.45
CA ARG A 191 67.48 1.45 -48.25
C ARG A 191 67.17 2.94 -48.06
N GLN A 192 66.17 3.30 -47.28
CA GLN A 192 65.64 4.67 -47.18
C GLN A 192 65.73 5.27 -45.76
N VAL A 193 66.22 4.52 -44.77
CA VAL A 193 66.23 4.89 -43.34
C VAL A 193 67.57 5.48 -42.82
N GLU A 194 68.52 5.83 -43.70
CA GLU A 194 69.72 6.60 -43.29
C GLU A 194 69.51 8.13 -43.26
N LYS A 195 68.30 8.65 -43.50
CA LYS A 195 68.06 10.10 -43.51
C LYS A 195 66.77 10.49 -42.79
N GLN A 196 66.98 11.31 -41.75
CA GLN A 196 66.05 12.14 -40.99
C GLN A 196 65.36 11.55 -39.76
N ARG A 197 65.79 12.13 -38.62
CA ARG A 197 65.16 12.18 -37.30
C ARG A 197 64.08 13.28 -37.25
N ALA A 198 63.13 13.07 -36.32
CA ALA A 198 62.28 14.04 -35.60
C ALA A 198 61.26 14.80 -36.49
N ASP A 199 59.97 14.90 -36.17
CA ASP A 199 59.31 15.18 -34.88
C ASP A 199 57.88 14.57 -34.84
N GLU A 200 57.16 14.85 -33.75
CA GLU A 200 55.74 14.56 -33.46
C GLU A 200 55.50 13.43 -32.43
N LEU A 201 55.93 13.67 -31.18
CA LEU A 201 55.09 13.31 -30.05
C LEU A 201 54.61 14.60 -29.38
N GLY A 202 53.39 15.00 -29.74
CA GLY A 202 52.71 16.15 -29.16
C GLY A 202 52.63 16.03 -27.65
N GLU A 203 53.03 17.11 -26.98
CA GLU A 203 52.77 17.38 -25.57
C GLU A 203 51.25 17.30 -25.34
N GLY A 204 50.80 16.17 -24.79
CA GLY A 204 49.51 16.13 -24.13
C GLY A 204 49.56 17.12 -22.98
N ALA A 205 48.74 18.17 -23.06
CA ALA A 205 48.59 19.19 -22.05
C ALA A 205 48.69 18.57 -20.65
N GLU A 206 49.61 19.07 -19.81
CA GLU A 206 49.70 18.65 -18.42
C GLU A 206 48.36 18.94 -17.74
N VAL A 207 47.50 17.92 -17.64
CA VAL A 207 46.29 18.00 -16.85
C VAL A 207 46.73 18.19 -15.41
N ASN A 208 46.49 19.38 -14.86
CA ASN A 208 46.73 19.65 -13.46
C ASN A 208 45.80 18.77 -12.64
N LEU A 209 46.35 17.68 -12.09
CA LEU A 209 45.58 16.66 -11.37
C LEU A 209 44.68 17.27 -10.27
N PHE A 210 45.13 18.34 -9.62
CA PHE A 210 44.33 19.03 -8.61
C PHE A 210 43.08 19.71 -9.18
N ASP A 211 43.22 20.39 -10.32
CA ASP A 211 42.09 21.10 -10.94
C ASP A 211 41.08 20.08 -11.48
N ALA A 212 41.57 19.01 -12.10
CA ALA A 212 40.74 17.92 -12.61
C ALA A 212 39.99 17.17 -11.49
N LEU A 213 40.63 16.95 -10.33
CA LEU A 213 39.95 16.36 -9.16
C LEU A 213 38.89 17.30 -8.57
N LYS A 214 39.14 18.61 -8.54
CA LYS A 214 38.16 19.60 -8.06
C LYS A 214 36.95 19.73 -8.96
N GLU A 215 37.17 19.67 -10.27
CA GLU A 215 36.10 19.70 -11.27
C GLU A 215 35.22 18.44 -11.17
N GLU A 216 35.84 17.26 -11.07
CA GLU A 216 35.11 15.99 -11.00
C GLU A 216 34.41 15.77 -9.65
N PHE A 217 35.02 16.21 -8.53
CA PHE A 217 34.50 15.97 -7.18
C PHE A 217 34.26 17.27 -6.40
N PRO A 218 33.30 18.12 -6.82
CA PRO A 218 33.06 19.44 -6.21
C PRO A 218 32.52 19.37 -4.78
N THR A 219 32.02 18.21 -4.36
CA THR A 219 31.49 17.99 -3.00
C THR A 219 32.57 17.58 -2.00
N ASP A 220 33.71 17.09 -2.47
CA ASP A 220 34.82 16.62 -1.63
C ASP A 220 35.73 17.78 -1.21
N ASN A 221 36.40 17.64 -0.07
CA ASN A 221 37.37 18.64 0.38
C ASN A 221 38.77 18.30 -0.15
N ILE A 222 39.16 18.97 -1.24
CA ILE A 222 40.44 18.76 -1.92
C ILE A 222 41.39 19.93 -1.65
N ARG A 223 42.51 19.65 -0.99
CA ARG A 223 43.53 20.65 -0.63
C ARG A 223 44.93 20.23 -1.08
N ARG A 224 45.74 21.22 -1.46
CA ARG A 224 47.18 21.02 -1.69
C ARG A 224 47.91 21.03 -0.36
N ILE A 225 48.89 20.17 -0.19
CA ILE A 225 49.79 20.21 0.95
C ILE A 225 50.96 21.16 0.61
N PRO A 226 51.27 22.17 1.45
CA PRO A 226 52.31 23.14 1.14
C PRO A 226 53.70 22.51 0.96
N LYS A 227 54.49 23.05 0.02
CA LYS A 227 55.89 22.67 -0.18
C LYS A 227 56.70 22.98 1.08
N GLY A 228 57.34 21.96 1.67
CA GLY A 228 58.15 22.09 2.89
C GLY A 228 57.65 21.25 4.07
N VAL A 229 56.42 20.72 4.01
CA VAL A 229 55.92 19.70 4.93
C VAL A 229 56.11 18.32 4.29
N SER A 230 56.58 17.32 5.04
CA SER A 230 56.64 15.94 4.53
C SER A 230 55.22 15.45 4.25
N GLY A 231 54.90 15.25 2.98
CA GLY A 231 53.59 14.78 2.55
C GLY A 231 53.49 14.60 1.05
N ALA A 232 52.37 14.01 0.64
CA ALA A 232 51.93 13.94 -0.75
C ALA A 232 51.52 15.32 -1.26
N ASP A 233 51.33 15.48 -2.57
CA ASP A 233 51.02 16.79 -3.17
C ASP A 233 49.57 17.25 -2.88
N ILE A 234 48.62 16.30 -2.85
CA ILE A 234 47.19 16.57 -2.70
C ILE A 234 46.58 15.65 -1.65
N LEU A 235 45.69 16.20 -0.83
CA LEU A 235 44.83 15.46 0.08
C LEU A 235 43.37 15.69 -0.33
N GLN A 236 42.63 14.61 -0.54
CA GLN A 236 41.19 14.62 -0.77
C GLN A 236 40.49 13.95 0.41
N THR A 237 39.69 14.71 1.14
CA THR A 237 38.72 14.14 2.09
C THR A 237 37.40 13.93 1.35
N VAL A 238 36.99 12.68 1.21
CA VAL A 238 35.73 12.30 0.55
C VAL A 238 34.57 12.67 1.45
N MET A 239 33.63 13.46 0.94
CA MET A 239 32.48 13.94 1.69
C MET A 239 31.20 13.32 1.17
N ASN A 240 30.29 12.98 2.09
CA ASN A 240 28.92 12.58 1.76
C ASN A 240 27.95 13.32 2.68
N ASN A 241 27.10 14.18 2.12
CA ASN A 241 26.14 14.99 2.89
C ASN A 241 26.76 15.72 4.10
N GLY A 242 27.99 16.24 3.94
CA GLY A 242 28.72 16.95 5.00
C GLY A 242 29.46 16.06 6.00
N GLN A 243 29.47 14.74 5.81
CA GLN A 243 30.21 13.79 6.65
C GLN A 243 31.48 13.27 5.95
N ASP A 244 32.57 13.20 6.71
CA ASP A 244 33.85 12.65 6.28
C ASP A 244 33.74 11.12 6.10
N CYS A 245 33.92 10.65 4.88
CA CYS A 245 33.78 9.23 4.52
C CYS A 245 35.11 8.48 4.35
N GLY A 246 36.22 9.22 4.26
CA GLY A 246 37.56 8.67 4.10
C GLY A 246 38.48 9.67 3.40
N THR A 247 39.76 9.34 3.33
CA THR A 247 40.80 10.25 2.81
C THR A 247 41.67 9.55 1.78
N ILE A 248 41.96 10.25 0.67
CA ILE A 248 42.86 9.80 -0.39
C ILE A 248 44.01 10.81 -0.50
N ILE A 249 45.24 10.31 -0.59
CA ILE A 249 46.39 11.14 -0.93
C ILE A 249 46.88 10.89 -2.35
N TYR A 250 47.35 11.95 -2.99
CA TYR A 250 47.94 11.90 -4.32
C TYR A 250 49.34 12.51 -4.33
N ASP A 251 50.28 11.81 -4.93
CA ASP A 251 51.61 12.32 -5.22
C ASP A 251 51.84 12.26 -6.72
N SER A 252 52.27 13.36 -7.31
CA SER A 252 52.55 13.46 -8.74
C SER A 252 54.05 13.40 -8.98
N LYS A 253 54.47 12.56 -9.92
CA LYS A 253 55.87 12.38 -10.29
C LYS A 253 56.02 12.48 -11.81
N ASN A 254 56.35 13.68 -12.25
CA ASN A 254 56.80 13.92 -13.62
C ASN A 254 58.34 13.77 -13.67
N THR A 255 58.81 12.53 -13.85
CA THR A 255 60.25 12.22 -13.92
C THR A 255 60.55 11.25 -15.05
N GLY A 256 61.74 11.35 -15.64
CA GLY A 256 62.12 10.53 -16.81
C GLY A 256 62.36 9.04 -16.51
N ALA A 257 62.48 8.65 -15.24
CA ALA A 257 62.74 7.26 -14.84
C ALA A 257 61.97 6.89 -13.56
N TRP A 258 61.49 5.64 -13.50
CA TRP A 258 60.85 5.09 -12.32
C TRP A 258 61.85 4.87 -11.17
N ARG A 259 61.42 5.15 -9.93
CA ARG A 259 62.17 4.80 -8.71
C ARG A 259 61.24 4.14 -7.69
N ASN A 260 61.63 2.98 -7.18
CA ASN A 260 60.87 2.28 -6.12
C ASN A 260 60.74 3.10 -4.83
N SER A 261 61.63 4.06 -4.58
CA SER A 261 61.56 4.96 -3.43
C SER A 261 60.34 5.87 -3.43
N TYR A 262 59.68 6.09 -4.59
CA TYR A 262 58.43 6.86 -4.67
C TYR A 262 57.30 6.19 -3.91
N VAL A 263 57.13 4.87 -4.09
CA VAL A 263 56.12 4.09 -3.37
C VAL A 263 56.41 4.10 -1.87
N GLY A 264 57.66 3.83 -1.48
CA GLY A 264 58.05 3.83 -0.07
C GLY A 264 57.88 5.19 0.62
N LYS A 265 58.11 6.31 -0.09
CA LYS A 265 57.82 7.66 0.43
C LYS A 265 56.31 7.84 0.60
N LEU A 266 55.53 7.50 -0.41
CA LEU A 266 54.09 7.72 -0.40
C LEU A 266 53.37 6.91 0.68
N ILE A 267 53.83 5.71 1.01
CA ILE A 267 53.31 4.91 2.15
C ILE A 267 53.56 5.62 3.49
N ARG A 268 54.74 6.24 3.66
CA ARG A 268 55.03 7.05 4.87
C ARG A 268 54.11 8.27 4.94
N ASP A 269 53.91 8.94 3.81
CA ASP A 269 53.01 10.09 3.70
C ASP A 269 51.54 9.67 3.97
N GLN A 270 51.12 8.48 3.51
CA GLN A 270 49.81 7.88 3.78
C GLN A 270 49.60 7.67 5.28
N THR A 271 50.60 7.09 5.94
CA THR A 271 50.55 6.81 7.38
C THR A 271 50.52 8.11 8.19
N ALA A 272 51.36 9.09 7.83
CA ALA A 272 51.43 10.38 8.51
C ALA A 272 50.13 11.19 8.38
N SER A 273 49.48 11.12 7.21
CA SER A 273 48.20 11.81 6.94
C SER A 273 46.96 11.02 7.37
N LYS A 274 47.14 9.78 7.87
CA LYS A 274 46.05 8.83 8.17
C LYS A 274 45.10 8.62 6.98
N ALA A 275 45.65 8.60 5.77
CA ALA A 275 44.86 8.43 4.56
C ALA A 275 44.52 6.95 4.32
N ASP A 276 43.27 6.68 3.94
CA ASP A 276 42.80 5.31 3.66
C ASP A 276 43.43 4.75 2.38
N HIS A 277 43.66 5.60 1.37
CA HIS A 277 44.24 5.20 0.08
C HIS A 277 45.32 6.17 -0.39
N ALA A 278 46.27 5.63 -1.16
CA ALA A 278 47.35 6.40 -1.76
C ALA A 278 47.46 6.15 -3.27
N VAL A 279 47.55 7.24 -4.03
CA VAL A 279 47.62 7.22 -5.49
C VAL A 279 48.89 7.95 -5.95
N LEU A 280 49.72 7.25 -6.71
CA LEU A 280 50.92 7.80 -7.33
C LEU A 280 50.66 8.04 -8.82
N SER A 281 50.60 9.30 -9.23
CA SER A 281 50.43 9.70 -10.62
C SER A 281 51.79 9.84 -11.31
N THR A 282 52.08 8.98 -12.30
CA THR A 282 53.36 9.02 -13.02
C THR A 282 53.27 8.50 -14.46
N LEU A 283 54.12 9.05 -15.33
CA LEU A 283 54.26 8.60 -16.73
C LEU A 283 55.20 7.41 -16.89
N LYS A 284 56.07 7.14 -15.90
CA LYS A 284 57.08 6.07 -15.96
C LYS A 284 56.76 5.02 -14.92
N PHE A 285 56.57 3.79 -15.38
CA PHE A 285 56.18 2.65 -14.56
C PHE A 285 57.38 1.74 -14.27
N PRO A 286 57.30 0.89 -13.25
CA PRO A 286 58.25 -0.20 -13.07
C PRO A 286 58.20 -1.21 -14.24
N ALA A 287 59.25 -2.01 -14.38
CA ALA A 287 59.34 -3.02 -15.43
C ALA A 287 58.14 -3.99 -15.37
N GLY A 288 57.48 -4.17 -16.52
CA GLY A 288 56.33 -5.06 -16.67
C GLY A 288 54.95 -4.38 -16.54
N ALA A 289 54.89 -3.10 -16.17
CA ALA A 289 53.65 -2.33 -16.09
C ALA A 289 53.70 -1.06 -16.96
N ALA A 290 52.55 -0.54 -17.38
CA ALA A 290 52.50 0.59 -18.32
C ALA A 290 51.38 1.63 -18.08
N GLN A 291 50.32 1.30 -17.33
CA GLN A 291 49.12 2.15 -17.24
C GLN A 291 48.52 2.21 -15.83
N LEU A 292 48.50 1.07 -15.14
CA LEU A 292 47.95 0.92 -13.81
C LEU A 292 48.66 -0.26 -13.12
N GLU A 293 49.07 -0.06 -11.88
CA GLU A 293 49.60 -1.13 -11.04
C GLU A 293 49.28 -0.83 -9.58
N VAL A 294 49.02 -1.88 -8.79
CA VAL A 294 48.95 -1.78 -7.34
C VAL A 294 50.22 -2.39 -6.77
N ARG A 295 51.01 -1.60 -6.05
CA ARG A 295 52.27 -2.02 -5.44
C ARG A 295 52.31 -1.59 -3.99
N ASP A 296 52.45 -2.55 -3.08
CA ASP A 296 52.49 -2.33 -1.63
C ASP A 296 51.31 -1.49 -1.10
N GLY A 297 50.12 -1.69 -1.68
CA GLY A 297 48.90 -0.95 -1.33
C GLY A 297 48.79 0.47 -1.94
N VAL A 298 49.80 0.93 -2.67
CA VAL A 298 49.77 2.18 -3.44
C VAL A 298 49.33 1.91 -4.86
N VAL A 299 48.37 2.70 -5.35
CA VAL A 299 47.93 2.63 -6.73
C VAL A 299 48.80 3.54 -7.59
N VAL A 300 49.63 2.95 -8.44
CA VAL A 300 50.44 3.65 -9.44
C VAL A 300 49.63 3.77 -10.73
N VAL A 301 49.37 4.99 -11.17
CA VAL A 301 48.45 5.27 -12.28
C VAL A 301 49.01 6.32 -13.23
N ASN A 302 48.67 6.20 -14.51
CA ASN A 302 48.98 7.21 -15.50
C ASN A 302 48.15 8.48 -15.21
N PRO A 303 48.72 9.70 -15.28
CA PRO A 303 47.99 10.95 -15.05
C PRO A 303 46.64 11.04 -15.76
N ALA A 304 46.55 10.56 -17.01
CA ALA A 304 45.32 10.57 -17.80
C ALA A 304 44.17 9.72 -17.21
N ARG A 305 44.48 8.77 -16.30
CA ARG A 305 43.50 7.88 -15.66
C ARG A 305 43.35 8.15 -14.16
N ALA A 306 44.14 9.06 -13.59
CA ALA A 306 44.17 9.31 -12.16
C ALA A 306 42.80 9.75 -11.61
N VAL A 307 42.06 10.57 -12.35
CA VAL A 307 40.71 11.03 -11.97
C VAL A 307 39.70 9.87 -12.00
N ALA A 308 39.72 9.04 -13.03
CA ALA A 308 38.85 7.87 -13.12
C ALA A 308 39.10 6.89 -11.98
N ILE A 309 40.37 6.65 -11.63
CA ILE A 309 40.73 5.81 -10.48
C ILE A 309 40.32 6.45 -9.16
N ALA A 310 40.50 7.76 -9.00
CA ALA A 310 39.98 8.50 -7.84
C ALA A 310 38.48 8.30 -7.67
N GLY A 311 37.70 8.30 -8.76
CA GLY A 311 36.26 8.03 -8.74
C GLY A 311 35.90 6.62 -8.25
N ILE A 312 36.68 5.61 -8.65
CA ILE A 312 36.50 4.23 -8.19
C ILE A 312 36.80 4.12 -6.69
N ILE A 313 37.93 4.67 -6.25
CA ILE A 313 38.32 4.66 -4.83
C ILE A 313 37.30 5.44 -3.98
N ARG A 314 36.83 6.59 -4.48
CA ARG A 314 35.78 7.38 -3.83
C ARG A 314 34.51 6.55 -3.62
N ARG A 315 34.04 5.84 -4.65
CA ARG A 315 32.86 4.97 -4.54
C ARG A 315 33.07 3.84 -3.53
N HIS A 316 34.28 3.27 -3.49
CA HIS A 316 34.64 2.27 -2.49
C HIS A 316 34.58 2.84 -1.07
N LEU A 317 35.17 4.01 -0.81
CA LEU A 317 35.12 4.69 0.48
C LEU A 317 33.69 4.99 0.94
N LEU A 318 32.83 5.48 0.04
CA LEU A 318 31.41 5.71 0.33
C LEU A 318 30.67 4.42 0.70
N THR A 319 30.97 3.32 0.00
CA THR A 319 30.38 2.00 0.27
C THR A 319 30.80 1.51 1.65
N VAL A 320 32.10 1.55 1.96
CA VAL A 320 32.65 1.16 3.26
C VAL A 320 32.08 2.02 4.38
N HIS A 321 31.99 3.34 4.19
CA HIS A 321 31.37 4.25 5.15
C HIS A 321 29.90 3.89 5.40
N THR A 322 29.13 3.58 4.35
CA THR A 322 27.73 3.15 4.46
C THR A 322 27.59 1.82 5.20
N LEU A 323 28.53 0.88 5.00
CA LEU A 323 28.55 -0.40 5.72
C LEU A 323 28.92 -0.24 7.21
N ARG A 324 29.70 0.79 7.54
CA ARG A 324 30.04 1.15 8.93
C ARG A 324 28.88 1.82 9.69
N LEU A 325 27.82 2.25 9.01
CA LEU A 325 26.64 2.84 9.65
C LEU A 325 25.95 1.82 10.57
N SER A 326 25.54 2.29 11.74
CA SER A 326 24.79 1.48 12.70
C SER A 326 23.45 1.00 12.11
N LYS A 327 22.86 -0.04 12.72
CA LYS A 327 21.55 -0.56 12.29
C LYS A 327 20.45 0.51 12.36
N THR A 328 20.53 1.41 13.36
CA THR A 328 19.59 2.53 13.54
C THR A 328 19.72 3.56 12.42
N GLU A 329 20.94 4.02 12.12
CA GLU A 329 21.19 4.99 11.05
C GLU A 329 20.81 4.45 9.66
N ARG A 330 20.98 3.15 9.42
CA ARG A 330 20.51 2.51 8.18
C ARG A 330 19.00 2.52 8.06
N THR A 331 18.28 2.31 9.16
CA THR A 331 16.81 2.31 9.18
C THR A 331 16.27 3.72 8.93
N GLU A 332 16.87 4.74 9.54
CA GLU A 332 16.52 6.14 9.32
C GLU A 332 16.79 6.60 7.88
N LYS A 333 17.98 6.29 7.32
CA LYS A 333 18.31 6.62 5.92
C LYS A 333 17.42 5.87 4.92
N MET A 334 17.01 4.64 5.23
CA MET A 334 16.07 3.89 4.41
C MET A 334 14.70 4.57 4.40
N ALA A 335 14.19 5.00 5.56
CA ALA A 335 12.95 5.77 5.64
C ALA A 335 13.04 7.10 4.88
N ALA A 336 14.16 7.82 4.99
CA ALA A 336 14.41 9.06 4.25
C ALA A 336 14.46 8.82 2.72
N LEU A 337 15.07 7.72 2.28
CA LEU A 337 15.12 7.34 0.87
C LEU A 337 13.72 7.00 0.33
N TYR A 338 12.93 6.23 1.08
CA TYR A 338 11.53 5.95 0.71
C TYR A 338 10.72 7.24 0.58
N HIS A 339 10.87 8.16 1.54
CA HIS A 339 10.20 9.46 1.47
C HIS A 339 10.65 10.29 0.26
N PHE A 340 11.95 10.29 -0.07
CA PHE A 340 12.48 10.99 -1.25
C PHE A 340 11.95 10.38 -2.55
N ILE A 341 11.98 9.06 -2.70
CA ILE A 341 11.46 8.36 -3.90
C ILE A 341 9.98 8.68 -4.11
N MET A 342 9.20 8.75 -3.03
CA MET A 342 7.79 9.13 -3.09
C MET A 342 7.52 10.63 -3.24
N SER A 343 8.56 11.47 -3.15
CA SER A 343 8.41 12.92 -3.22
C SER A 343 8.26 13.41 -4.67
N ALA A 344 7.51 14.51 -4.85
CA ALA A 344 7.41 15.19 -6.14
C ALA A 344 8.77 15.66 -6.69
N ARG A 345 9.77 15.86 -5.81
CA ARG A 345 11.14 16.22 -6.21
C ARG A 345 11.82 15.10 -6.99
N CYS A 346 11.65 13.83 -6.58
CA CYS A 346 12.22 12.69 -7.30
C CYS A 346 11.56 12.55 -8.68
N THR A 347 10.23 12.64 -8.76
CA THR A 347 9.50 12.65 -10.04
C THR A 347 9.97 13.76 -10.97
N HIS A 348 10.18 14.97 -10.46
CA HIS A 348 10.70 16.09 -11.25
C HIS A 348 12.13 15.85 -11.76
N LEU A 349 13.01 15.26 -10.93
CA LEU A 349 14.37 14.92 -11.34
C LEU A 349 14.38 13.84 -12.42
N LEU A 350 13.54 12.81 -12.30
CA LEU A 350 13.36 11.78 -13.33
C LEU A 350 12.83 12.39 -14.63
N GLY A 351 11.80 13.23 -14.56
CA GLY A 351 11.28 13.91 -15.75
C GLY A 351 12.33 14.78 -16.46
N ARG A 352 13.24 15.44 -15.71
CA ARG A 352 14.36 16.17 -16.31
C ARG A 352 15.39 15.25 -16.99
N ILE A 353 15.65 14.08 -16.42
CA ILE A 353 16.53 13.08 -17.03
C ILE A 353 15.91 12.57 -18.33
N ASP A 354 14.62 12.23 -18.31
CA ASP A 354 13.89 11.73 -19.48
C ASP A 354 13.87 12.80 -20.59
N SER A 355 13.52 14.06 -20.25
CA SER A 355 13.56 15.15 -21.23
C SER A 355 14.95 15.39 -21.84
N GLY A 356 16.01 15.28 -21.03
CA GLY A 356 17.38 15.41 -21.54
C GLY A 356 17.80 14.22 -22.41
N ALA A 357 17.31 13.03 -22.12
CA ALA A 357 17.54 11.84 -22.94
C ALA A 357 16.82 11.94 -24.29
N ASP A 358 15.57 12.42 -24.30
CA ASP A 358 14.80 12.66 -25.52
C ASP A 358 15.49 13.73 -26.39
N GLU A 359 15.92 14.85 -25.80
CA GLU A 359 16.65 15.91 -26.52
C GLU A 359 17.96 15.39 -27.12
N LEU A 360 18.70 14.55 -26.39
CA LEU A 360 19.92 13.93 -26.90
C LEU A 360 19.63 12.97 -28.06
N LEU A 361 18.54 12.19 -27.97
CA LEU A 361 18.13 11.28 -29.04
C LEU A 361 17.78 12.06 -30.32
N ASP A 362 17.00 13.13 -30.18
CA ASP A 362 16.63 14.01 -31.30
C ASP A 362 17.87 14.62 -31.99
N LEU A 363 18.85 15.05 -31.21
CA LEU A 363 20.13 15.55 -31.73
C LEU A 363 20.90 14.46 -32.50
N GLN A 364 20.97 13.24 -31.96
CA GLN A 364 21.63 12.11 -32.62
C GLN A 364 20.94 11.71 -33.93
N GLU A 365 19.59 11.73 -33.97
CA GLU A 365 18.84 11.47 -35.19
C GLU A 365 19.01 12.58 -36.23
N ALA A 366 19.10 13.83 -35.80
CA ALA A 366 19.42 14.95 -36.67
C ALA A 366 20.84 14.84 -37.24
N GLU A 367 21.82 14.50 -36.42
CA GLU A 367 23.21 14.27 -36.81
C GLU A 367 23.31 13.14 -37.85
N LYS A 368 22.67 11.99 -37.59
CA LYS A 368 22.62 10.87 -38.53
C LYS A 368 22.06 11.28 -39.90
N ARG A 369 20.94 12.01 -39.92
CA ARG A 369 20.33 12.52 -41.17
C ARG A 369 21.26 13.48 -41.90
N ALA A 370 21.95 14.36 -41.18
CA ALA A 370 22.91 15.29 -41.75
C ALA A 370 24.10 14.54 -42.38
N HIS A 371 24.65 13.54 -41.69
CA HIS A 371 25.73 12.70 -42.21
C HIS A 371 25.32 11.90 -43.45
N ASP A 372 24.13 11.29 -43.46
CA ASP A 372 23.62 10.58 -44.63
C ASP A 372 23.51 11.50 -45.86
N SER A 373 23.04 12.73 -45.66
CA SER A 373 22.99 13.75 -46.71
C SER A 373 24.40 14.14 -47.18
N HIS A 374 25.33 14.32 -46.24
CA HIS A 374 26.71 14.66 -46.55
C HIS A 374 27.40 13.55 -47.35
N TRP A 375 27.27 12.29 -46.94
CA TRP A 375 27.82 11.14 -47.65
C TRP A 375 27.21 10.96 -49.04
N LYS A 376 25.91 11.22 -49.22
CA LYS A 376 25.28 11.22 -50.55
C LYS A 376 25.91 12.28 -51.48
N LYS A 377 26.17 13.48 -50.96
CA LYS A 377 26.85 14.55 -51.71
C LYS A 377 28.29 14.17 -52.05
N GLN A 378 29.06 13.71 -51.06
CA GLN A 378 30.44 13.24 -51.26
C GLN A 378 30.51 12.11 -52.30
N GLY A 379 29.63 11.10 -52.20
CA GLY A 379 29.58 10.00 -53.17
C GLY A 379 29.22 10.44 -54.58
N THR A 380 28.39 11.48 -54.73
CA THR A 380 28.05 12.03 -56.05
C THR A 380 29.24 12.77 -56.66
N LEU A 381 29.97 13.56 -55.88
CA LEU A 381 31.20 14.21 -56.32
C LEU A 381 32.26 13.18 -56.71
N LEU A 382 32.45 12.15 -55.89
CA LEU A 382 33.42 11.08 -56.16
C LEU A 382 33.11 10.34 -57.46
N ARG A 383 31.84 10.00 -57.72
CA ARG A 383 31.41 9.42 -59.01
C ARG A 383 31.65 10.36 -60.18
N SER A 384 31.39 11.66 -60.02
CA SER A 384 31.64 12.67 -61.05
C SER A 384 33.14 12.75 -61.39
N MET A 385 34.01 12.79 -60.37
CA MET A 385 35.46 12.78 -60.56
C MET A 385 35.95 11.50 -61.23
N GLN A 386 35.43 10.33 -60.84
CA GLN A 386 35.75 9.05 -61.47
C GLN A 386 35.34 9.02 -62.94
N LYS A 387 34.15 9.56 -63.27
CA LYS A 387 33.67 9.66 -64.65
C LYS A 387 34.58 10.58 -65.48
N ALA A 388 34.89 11.77 -64.98
CA ALA A 388 35.80 12.69 -65.66
C ALA A 388 37.19 12.08 -65.87
N LYS A 389 37.71 11.33 -64.87
CA LYS A 389 38.95 10.56 -65.02
C LYS A 389 38.83 9.51 -66.13
N SER A 390 37.74 8.74 -66.17
CA SER A 390 37.57 7.72 -67.22
C SER A 390 37.45 8.33 -68.62
N GLU A 391 36.79 9.49 -68.76
CA GLU A 391 36.72 10.22 -70.03
C GLU A 391 38.11 10.72 -70.45
N LEU A 392 38.90 11.25 -69.50
CA LEU A 392 40.28 11.65 -69.73
C LEU A 392 41.16 10.47 -70.17
N ASP A 393 41.06 9.33 -69.47
CA ASP A 393 41.82 8.12 -69.80
C ASP A 393 41.47 7.65 -71.23
N VAL A 394 40.19 7.65 -71.61
CA VAL A 394 39.74 7.28 -72.98
C VAL A 394 40.30 8.24 -74.05
N GLU A 395 40.26 9.54 -73.81
CA GLU A 395 40.81 10.54 -74.74
C GLU A 395 42.33 10.36 -74.90
N ILE A 396 43.05 10.19 -73.79
CA ILE A 396 44.50 9.92 -73.81
C ILE A 396 44.81 8.64 -74.59
N ASP A 397 44.08 7.55 -74.31
CA ASP A 397 44.27 6.27 -75.01
C ASP A 397 43.98 6.40 -76.52
N SER A 398 42.98 7.21 -76.90
CA SER A 398 42.67 7.46 -78.32
C SER A 398 43.79 8.20 -79.07
N ILE A 399 44.57 9.03 -78.36
CA ILE A 399 45.71 9.79 -78.91
C ILE A 399 46.97 8.91 -78.96
N ILE A 400 47.19 8.09 -77.94
CA ILE A 400 48.41 7.27 -77.80
C ILE A 400 48.33 5.99 -78.65
N CYS A 401 47.14 5.39 -78.79
CA CYS A 401 46.98 4.17 -79.57
C CYS A 401 47.07 4.50 -81.08
N PRO A 402 48.03 3.93 -81.83
CA PRO A 402 48.10 4.12 -83.26
C PRO A 402 46.80 3.60 -83.89
N ARG A 403 46.21 4.34 -84.83
CA ARG A 403 45.29 3.71 -85.77
C ARG A 403 46.11 2.67 -86.53
N ASP A 404 45.92 1.40 -86.20
CA ASP A 404 46.31 0.31 -87.08
C ASP A 404 45.50 0.52 -88.37
N ASP A 405 46.13 1.17 -89.34
CA ASP A 405 45.68 1.19 -90.72
C ASP A 405 45.72 -0.26 -91.22
N VAL A 406 44.60 -0.97 -91.00
CA VAL A 406 44.34 -2.26 -91.62
C VAL A 406 44.06 -2.01 -93.09
N ALA A 407 44.96 -2.56 -93.90
CA ALA A 407 44.98 -2.56 -95.37
C ALA A 407 43.71 -3.12 -96.03
#